data_AF-A0A928MG53-F1
#
_entry.id   AF-A0A928MG53-F1
#
_cell.length_a   1.000
_cell.length_b   1.000
_cell.length_c   1.000
_cell.angle_alpha   90.00
_cell.angle_beta   90.00
_cell.angle_gamma   90.00
#
_symmetry.space_group_name_H-M   'P 1'
#
loop_
_entity.id
_entity.type
_entity.pdbx_description
1 polymer ?
#
loop_
_entity_poly.entity_id
_entity_poly.type
_entity_poly.pdbx_seq_one_letter_code
_entity_poly.pdbx_strand_id
1 'polypeptide(L)'
;MLLDAAEKGFLTDDLSRLDCAMTFALKRMSAEDLARLPDAAEGLEYRLKEAIDKGKSFTEICDLAKTKRYAHSRLRRMLYRAFLGVERGGAPLPGWCRVLAFNDRGRAVLSQLEEQEDFVFLTKPAAAKHLPEDARADFALEARAADLYDLALPGYQNRPLGREWTKGPVYVK
;
A
#
# COMPACT_ATOMS: atom_id res chain seq x y z
N MET A 1 16.01 2.27 15.49
CA MET A 1 14.87 2.82 14.72
C MET A 1 13.88 1.72 14.34
N LEU A 2 14.24 0.71 13.54
CA LEU A 2 13.31 -0.39 13.19
C LEU A 2 12.99 -1.30 14.38
N LEU A 3 13.98 -1.69 15.18
CA LEU A 3 13.77 -2.49 16.39
C LEU A 3 12.90 -1.77 17.43
N ASP A 4 13.15 -0.47 17.63
CA ASP A 4 12.34 0.40 18.51
C ASP A 4 10.88 0.54 18.01
N ALA A 5 10.67 0.62 16.69
CA ALA A 5 9.32 0.62 16.12
C ALA A 5 8.60 -0.73 16.33
N ALA A 6 9.33 -1.85 16.21
CA ALA A 6 8.81 -3.18 16.48
C ALA A 6 8.46 -3.38 17.97
N GLU A 7 9.33 -2.95 18.88
CA GLU A 7 9.09 -2.99 20.33
C GLU A 7 7.87 -2.17 20.75
N LYS A 8 7.63 -1.03 20.08
CA LYS A 8 6.44 -0.19 20.27
C LYS A 8 5.21 -0.69 19.49
N GLY A 9 5.31 -1.83 18.82
CA GLY A 9 4.25 -2.45 18.04
C GLY A 9 3.81 -1.66 16.80
N PHE A 10 4.63 -0.73 16.30
CA PHE A 10 4.40 0.00 15.04
C PHE A 10 4.85 -0.78 13.80
N LEU A 11 5.28 -2.04 13.98
CA LEU A 11 5.68 -2.93 12.91
C LEU A 11 5.11 -4.32 13.20
N THR A 12 4.59 -4.97 12.16
CA THR A 12 4.27 -6.41 12.14
C THR A 12 4.73 -7.02 10.83
N ASP A 13 5.35 -8.19 10.91
CA ASP A 13 5.61 -9.11 9.80
C ASP A 13 4.49 -10.16 9.66
N ASP A 14 3.69 -10.33 10.70
CA ASP A 14 2.50 -11.16 10.70
C ASP A 14 1.28 -10.40 10.16
N LEU A 15 0.94 -10.68 8.91
CA LEU A 15 -0.28 -10.20 8.25
C LEU A 15 -1.45 -11.18 8.35
N SER A 16 -1.32 -12.31 9.06
CA SER A 16 -2.39 -13.30 9.22
C SER A 16 -3.64 -12.71 9.88
N ARG A 17 -3.49 -11.64 10.68
CA ARG A 17 -4.61 -10.88 11.27
C ARG A 17 -5.50 -10.21 10.23
N LEU A 18 -4.98 -9.99 9.01
CA LEU A 18 -5.73 -9.50 7.87
C LEU A 18 -6.25 -10.62 6.96
N ASP A 19 -5.89 -11.90 7.17
CA ASP A 19 -6.23 -12.97 6.22
C ASP A 19 -7.73 -13.09 5.98
N CYS A 20 -8.54 -12.99 7.05
CA CYS A 20 -9.99 -13.01 6.91
C CYS A 20 -10.51 -11.83 6.07
N ALA A 21 -10.01 -10.62 6.34
CA ALA A 21 -10.41 -9.40 5.62
C ALA A 21 -9.95 -9.43 4.15
N MET A 22 -8.70 -9.82 3.89
CA MET A 22 -8.16 -9.99 2.55
C MET A 22 -8.94 -11.06 1.77
N THR A 23 -9.17 -12.22 2.37
CA THR A 23 -9.92 -13.32 1.74
C THR A 23 -11.36 -12.90 1.45
N PHE A 24 -12.03 -12.22 2.38
CA PHE A 24 -13.37 -11.68 2.16
C PHE A 24 -13.40 -10.71 0.98
N ALA A 25 -12.48 -9.75 0.92
CA ALA A 25 -12.39 -8.78 -0.17
C ALA A 25 -12.17 -9.49 -1.52
N LEU A 26 -11.24 -10.44 -1.57
CA LEU A 26 -10.94 -11.21 -2.78
C LEU A 26 -12.14 -12.07 -3.23
N LYS A 27 -12.85 -12.74 -2.32
CA LYS A 27 -14.02 -13.57 -2.64
C LYS A 27 -15.19 -12.78 -3.26
N ARG A 28 -15.24 -11.46 -3.05
CA ARG A 28 -16.24 -10.57 -3.66
C ARG A 28 -15.90 -10.16 -5.09
N MET A 29 -14.67 -10.39 -5.54
CA MET A 29 -14.23 -9.97 -6.87
C MET A 29 -14.72 -10.95 -7.95
N SER A 30 -15.15 -10.39 -9.06
CA SER A 30 -15.44 -11.13 -10.28
C SER A 30 -14.16 -11.44 -11.08
N ALA A 31 -14.25 -12.33 -12.07
CA ALA A 31 -13.12 -12.56 -12.98
C ALA A 31 -12.79 -11.29 -13.79
N GLU A 32 -13.82 -10.50 -14.12
CA GLU A 32 -13.70 -9.21 -14.79
C GLU A 32 -12.92 -8.19 -13.95
N ASP A 33 -13.16 -8.13 -12.63
CA ASP A 33 -12.41 -7.25 -11.74
C ASP A 33 -10.93 -7.67 -11.67
N LEU A 34 -10.67 -8.98 -11.59
CA LEU A 34 -9.31 -9.52 -11.60
C LEU A 34 -8.59 -9.25 -12.93
N ALA A 35 -9.31 -9.24 -14.06
CA ALA A 35 -8.76 -8.93 -15.38
C ALA A 35 -8.28 -7.47 -15.50
N ARG A 36 -8.89 -6.54 -14.75
CA ARG A 36 -8.49 -5.11 -14.76
C ARG A 36 -7.19 -4.84 -14.00
N LEU A 37 -6.67 -5.78 -13.22
CA LEU A 37 -5.45 -5.58 -12.44
C LEU A 37 -4.20 -5.49 -13.34
N PRO A 38 -3.17 -4.71 -12.98
CA PRO A 38 -2.01 -4.46 -13.85
C PRO A 38 -1.21 -5.69 -14.27
N ASP A 39 -1.22 -6.77 -13.47
CA ASP A 39 -0.49 -8.01 -13.76
C ASP A 39 -1.34 -9.10 -14.43
N ALA A 40 -2.62 -8.82 -14.70
CA ALA A 40 -3.51 -9.75 -15.38
C ALA A 40 -3.04 -9.99 -16.82
N ALA A 41 -2.89 -11.25 -17.20
CA ALA A 41 -2.57 -11.61 -18.56
C ALA A 41 -2.92 -13.08 -18.80
N GLU A 42 -3.25 -13.44 -20.04
CA GLU A 42 -3.23 -14.82 -20.52
C GLU A 42 -4.14 -15.76 -19.70
N GLY A 43 -5.30 -15.26 -19.25
CA GLY A 43 -6.29 -16.02 -18.47
C GLY A 43 -5.94 -16.22 -17.00
N LEU A 44 -4.94 -15.50 -16.48
CA LEU A 44 -4.55 -15.57 -15.06
C LEU A 44 -5.72 -15.20 -14.13
N GLU A 45 -6.60 -14.29 -14.54
CA GLU A 45 -7.81 -13.88 -13.85
C GLU A 45 -8.75 -15.06 -13.53
N TYR A 46 -8.97 -15.98 -14.48
CA TYR A 46 -9.81 -17.16 -14.26
C TYR A 46 -9.17 -18.14 -13.29
N ARG A 47 -7.86 -18.34 -13.40
CA ARG A 47 -7.10 -19.19 -12.47
C ARG A 47 -7.11 -18.63 -11.05
N LEU A 48 -6.90 -17.32 -10.91
CA LEU A 48 -6.99 -16.65 -9.62
C LEU A 48 -8.40 -16.76 -9.05
N LYS A 49 -9.43 -16.59 -9.87
CA LYS A 49 -10.81 -16.74 -9.42
C LYS A 49 -11.06 -18.14 -8.86
N GLU A 50 -10.63 -19.18 -9.57
CA GLU A 50 -10.75 -20.57 -9.10
C GLU A 50 -10.01 -20.80 -7.76
N ALA A 51 -8.80 -20.25 -7.63
CA ALA A 51 -8.02 -20.34 -6.41
C ALA A 51 -8.67 -19.58 -5.24
N ILE A 52 -9.21 -18.38 -5.49
CA ILE A 52 -9.93 -17.56 -4.51
C ILE A 52 -11.20 -18.28 -4.01
N ASP A 53 -11.91 -18.97 -4.90
CA ASP A 53 -13.14 -19.69 -4.53
C ASP A 53 -12.85 -20.86 -3.58
N LYS A 54 -11.74 -21.56 -3.80
CA LYS A 54 -11.32 -22.73 -3.00
C LYS A 54 -10.55 -22.36 -1.73
N GLY A 55 -9.70 -21.34 -1.79
CA GLY A 55 -8.80 -20.96 -0.71
C GLY A 55 -9.50 -20.28 0.47
N LYS A 56 -8.88 -20.40 1.65
CA LYS A 56 -9.37 -19.87 2.94
C LYS A 56 -8.40 -18.88 3.60
N SER A 57 -7.21 -18.70 3.02
CA SER A 57 -6.23 -17.69 3.44
C SER A 57 -5.52 -17.09 2.23
N PHE A 58 -4.88 -15.94 2.41
CA PHE A 58 -4.12 -15.30 1.33
C PHE A 58 -3.00 -16.20 0.79
N THR A 59 -2.28 -16.88 1.69
CA THR A 59 -1.21 -17.81 1.35
C THR A 59 -1.75 -19.01 0.59
N GLU A 60 -2.85 -19.63 1.06
CA GLU A 60 -3.46 -20.79 0.38
C GLU A 60 -3.94 -20.42 -1.03
N ILE A 61 -4.55 -19.24 -1.22
CA ILE A 61 -4.95 -18.75 -2.54
C ILE A 61 -3.73 -18.62 -3.46
N CYS A 62 -2.62 -18.08 -2.96
CA CYS A 62 -1.37 -17.99 -3.72
C CYS A 62 -0.84 -19.38 -4.12
N ASP A 63 -0.89 -20.35 -3.21
CA ASP A 63 -0.40 -21.71 -3.43
C ASP A 63 -1.24 -22.45 -4.48
N LEU A 64 -2.57 -22.34 -4.39
CA LEU A 64 -3.51 -22.90 -5.37
C LEU A 64 -3.33 -22.27 -6.76
N ALA A 65 -3.09 -20.96 -6.83
CA ALA A 65 -2.90 -20.25 -8.09
C ALA A 65 -1.49 -20.43 -8.69
N LYS A 66 -0.51 -20.93 -7.94
CA LYS A 66 0.88 -21.06 -8.43
C LYS A 66 1.00 -22.07 -9.57
N THR A 67 1.83 -21.74 -10.56
CA THR A 67 2.26 -22.64 -11.64
C THR A 67 3.73 -22.47 -11.94
N LYS A 68 4.26 -23.23 -12.90
CA LYS A 68 5.59 -22.95 -13.48
C LYS A 68 5.65 -21.58 -14.17
N ARG A 69 4.54 -21.12 -14.75
CA ARG A 69 4.43 -19.83 -15.47
C ARG A 69 4.21 -18.65 -14.53
N TYR A 70 3.46 -18.84 -13.44
CA TYR A 70 3.07 -17.79 -12.51
C TYR A 70 3.75 -17.98 -11.16
N ALA A 71 4.80 -17.20 -10.91
CA ALA A 71 5.54 -17.21 -9.66
C ALA A 71 4.75 -16.56 -8.50
N HIS A 72 5.00 -17.01 -7.27
CA HIS A 72 4.35 -16.45 -6.07
C HIS A 72 4.47 -14.93 -5.95
N SER A 73 5.61 -14.35 -6.29
CA SER A 73 5.81 -12.90 -6.20
C SER A 73 4.88 -12.11 -7.13
N ARG A 74 4.53 -12.66 -8.30
CA ARG A 74 3.54 -12.07 -9.21
C ARG A 74 2.13 -12.21 -8.63
N LEU A 75 1.78 -13.40 -8.16
CA LEU A 75 0.46 -13.66 -7.57
C LEU A 75 0.19 -12.79 -6.33
N ARG A 76 1.16 -12.72 -5.41
CA ARG A 76 1.07 -11.86 -4.22
C ARG A 76 0.88 -10.39 -4.60
N ARG A 77 1.67 -9.85 -5.53
CA ARG A 77 1.53 -8.46 -5.98
C ARG A 77 0.15 -8.20 -6.57
N MET A 78 -0.35 -9.11 -7.40
CA MET A 78 -1.66 -8.99 -8.01
C MET A 78 -2.78 -9.04 -6.97
N LEU A 79 -2.73 -9.96 -6.01
CA LEU A 79 -3.72 -10.06 -4.94
C LEU A 79 -3.67 -8.87 -3.95
N TYR A 80 -2.47 -8.36 -3.62
CA TYR A 80 -2.36 -7.15 -2.81
C TYR A 80 -2.92 -5.93 -3.55
N ARG A 81 -2.65 -5.80 -4.86
CA ARG A 81 -3.26 -4.76 -5.68
C ARG A 81 -4.78 -4.87 -5.66
N ALA A 82 -5.31 -6.09 -5.76
CA ALA A 82 -6.74 -6.35 -5.65
C ALA A 82 -7.31 -5.92 -4.29
N PHE A 83 -6.67 -6.33 -3.19
CA PHE A 83 -7.07 -5.97 -1.83
C PHE A 83 -7.01 -4.45 -1.56
N LEU A 84 -6.01 -3.78 -2.11
CA LEU A 84 -5.80 -2.34 -1.94
C LEU A 84 -6.62 -1.49 -2.94
N GLY A 85 -7.32 -2.12 -3.90
CA GLY A 85 -8.07 -1.41 -4.94
C GLY A 85 -7.18 -0.67 -5.95
N VAL A 86 -6.00 -1.22 -6.26
CA VAL A 86 -5.06 -0.66 -7.23
C VAL A 86 -5.36 -1.20 -8.63
N GLU A 87 -5.99 -0.37 -9.45
CA GLU A 87 -6.33 -0.68 -10.85
C GLU A 87 -5.18 -0.32 -11.82
N ARG A 88 -5.33 -0.70 -13.10
CA ARG A 88 -4.46 -0.23 -14.18
C ARG A 88 -4.64 1.27 -14.39
N GLY A 89 -3.53 1.98 -14.65
CA GLY A 89 -3.60 3.35 -15.18
C GLY A 89 -2.83 4.43 -14.42
N GLY A 90 -2.06 4.10 -13.39
CA GLY A 90 -1.18 5.08 -12.73
C GLY A 90 0.02 5.46 -13.60
N ALA A 91 0.48 6.71 -13.48
CA ALA A 91 1.74 7.13 -14.07
C ALA A 91 2.90 6.25 -13.53
N PRO A 92 3.86 5.84 -14.37
CA PRO A 92 4.98 5.00 -13.93
C PRO A 92 5.85 5.67 -12.85
N LEU A 93 5.83 7.01 -12.79
CA LEU A 93 6.46 7.80 -11.75
C LEU A 93 5.49 8.89 -11.28
N PRO A 94 5.24 9.01 -9.96
CA PRO A 94 4.41 10.07 -9.43
C PRO A 94 5.12 11.43 -9.57
N GLY A 95 4.36 12.49 -9.88
CA GLY A 95 4.87 13.88 -9.91
C GLY A 95 5.04 14.52 -8.53
N TRP A 96 5.15 13.71 -7.48
CA TRP A 96 5.23 14.17 -6.10
C TRP A 96 6.01 13.16 -5.24
N CYS A 97 6.51 13.61 -4.10
CA CYS A 97 7.15 12.76 -3.11
C CYS A 97 6.68 13.14 -1.70
N ARG A 98 6.40 12.12 -0.87
CA ARG A 98 6.20 12.31 0.56
C ARG A 98 7.51 12.19 1.31
N VAL A 99 7.85 13.22 2.08
CA VAL A 99 9.00 13.14 2.98
C VAL A 99 8.60 12.35 4.22
N LEU A 100 9.25 11.21 4.45
CA LEU A 100 9.01 10.36 5.62
C LEU A 100 9.96 10.70 6.79
N ALA A 101 11.19 11.10 6.46
CA ALA A 101 12.21 11.47 7.43
C ALA A 101 13.27 12.37 6.79
N PHE A 102 13.92 13.20 7.61
CA PHE A 102 15.06 14.04 7.21
C PHE A 102 15.95 14.38 8.42
N ASN A 103 17.21 14.71 8.16
CA ASN A 103 18.16 15.24 9.15
C ASN A 103 18.52 16.70 8.81
N ASP A 104 19.48 17.32 9.50
CA ASP A 104 19.89 18.72 9.22
C ASP A 104 20.30 18.94 7.76
N ARG A 105 21.06 18.00 7.18
CA ARG A 105 21.43 18.06 5.76
C ARG A 105 20.21 17.95 4.85
N GLY A 106 19.31 17.01 5.15
CA GLY A 106 18.06 16.83 4.40
C GLY A 106 17.15 18.06 4.48
N ARG A 107 17.10 18.73 5.64
CA ARG A 107 16.37 19.99 5.82
C ARG A 107 16.91 21.08 4.88
N ALA A 108 18.23 21.27 4.83
CA ALA A 108 18.85 22.26 3.95
C ALA A 108 18.55 21.97 2.46
N VAL A 109 18.57 20.70 2.06
CA VAL A 109 18.21 20.28 0.69
C VAL A 109 16.73 20.54 0.41
N LEU A 110 15.83 20.15 1.30
CA LEU A 110 14.38 20.36 1.13
C LEU A 110 14.03 21.85 1.03
N SER A 111 14.69 22.72 1.82
CA SER A 111 14.49 24.17 1.74
C SER A 111 14.92 24.75 0.39
N GLN A 112 15.98 24.21 -0.22
CA GLN A 112 16.41 24.64 -1.57
C GLN A 112 15.46 24.12 -2.66
N LEU A 113 14.89 22.93 -2.47
CA LEU A 113 13.96 22.32 -3.42
C LEU A 113 12.56 22.96 -3.37
N GLU A 114 12.14 23.53 -2.23
CA GLU A 114 10.90 24.33 -2.15
C GLU A 114 10.93 25.56 -3.07
N GLU A 115 12.10 26.03 -3.49
CA GLU A 115 12.25 27.13 -4.46
C GLU A 115 12.03 26.67 -5.92
N GLN A 116 11.94 25.35 -6.17
CA GLN A 116 11.71 24.79 -7.50
C GLN A 116 10.24 24.34 -7.67
N GLU A 117 9.53 24.96 -8.61
CA GLU A 117 8.08 24.76 -8.82
C GLU A 117 7.71 23.42 -9.49
N ASP A 118 8.67 22.70 -10.07
CA ASP A 118 8.39 21.57 -10.97
C ASP A 118 8.06 20.25 -10.27
N PHE A 119 8.24 20.14 -8.95
CA PHE A 119 8.04 18.89 -8.22
C PHE A 119 7.58 19.08 -6.78
N VAL A 120 6.53 18.37 -6.37
CA VAL A 120 5.91 18.57 -5.06
C VAL A 120 6.53 17.67 -3.98
N PHE A 121 7.18 18.28 -2.99
CA PHE A 121 7.64 17.60 -1.77
C PHE A 121 6.65 17.80 -0.62
N LEU A 122 5.88 16.77 -0.29
CA LEU A 122 4.94 16.81 0.82
C LEU A 122 5.67 16.61 2.16
N THR A 123 5.93 17.72 2.85
CA THR A 123 6.57 17.75 4.19
C THR A 123 5.57 17.93 5.34
N LYS A 124 4.34 18.37 5.05
CA LYS A 124 3.28 18.59 6.05
C LYS A 124 2.01 17.85 5.61
N PRO A 125 1.44 16.94 6.42
CA PRO A 125 0.21 16.24 6.08
C PRO A 125 -0.96 17.17 5.74
N ALA A 126 -1.07 18.32 6.41
CA ALA A 126 -2.11 19.31 6.16
C ALA A 126 -2.06 19.90 4.73
N ALA A 127 -0.93 19.82 4.03
CA ALA A 127 -0.79 20.27 2.66
C ALA A 127 -1.30 19.25 1.63
N ALA A 128 -1.58 18.00 2.03
CA ALA A 128 -2.05 16.95 1.13
C ALA A 128 -3.38 17.30 0.43
N LYS A 129 -4.23 18.11 1.08
CA LYS A 129 -5.50 18.61 0.51
C LYS A 129 -5.31 19.56 -0.68
N HIS A 130 -4.12 20.12 -0.84
CA HIS A 130 -3.76 21.07 -1.90
C HIS A 130 -2.91 20.44 -3.00
N LEU A 131 -2.68 19.12 -2.95
CA LEU A 131 -2.00 18.40 -4.02
C LEU A 131 -2.82 18.48 -5.32
N PRO A 132 -2.14 18.45 -6.49
CA PRO A 132 -2.78 18.16 -7.78
C PRO A 132 -3.65 16.90 -7.70
N GLU A 133 -4.67 16.81 -8.54
CA GLU A 133 -5.69 15.76 -8.45
C GLU A 133 -5.10 14.35 -8.44
N ASP A 134 -4.18 14.04 -9.37
CA ASP A 134 -3.51 12.74 -9.45
C ASP A 134 -2.69 12.44 -8.19
N ALA A 135 -1.89 13.40 -7.73
CA ALA A 135 -1.08 13.26 -6.52
C ALA A 135 -1.94 13.09 -5.25
N ARG A 136 -3.10 13.75 -5.21
CA ARG A 136 -4.07 13.60 -4.11
C ARG A 136 -4.73 12.21 -4.14
N ALA A 137 -5.01 11.66 -5.32
CA ALA A 137 -5.53 10.31 -5.47
C ALA A 137 -4.49 9.26 -5.01
N ASP A 138 -3.23 9.43 -5.39
CA ASP A 138 -2.10 8.61 -4.93
C ASP A 138 -1.93 8.67 -3.41
N PHE A 139 -1.93 9.88 -2.83
CA PHE A 139 -1.83 10.07 -1.39
C PHE A 139 -3.02 9.43 -0.65
N ALA A 140 -4.24 9.54 -1.19
CA ALA A 140 -5.41 8.89 -0.62
C ALA A 140 -5.31 7.37 -0.66
N LEU A 141 -4.76 6.80 -1.74
CA LEU A 141 -4.46 5.37 -1.82
C LEU A 141 -3.42 4.96 -0.77
N GLU A 142 -2.33 5.72 -0.62
CA GLU A 142 -1.30 5.48 0.40
C GLU A 142 -1.89 5.54 1.82
N ALA A 143 -2.70 6.55 2.12
CA ALA A 143 -3.36 6.70 3.42
C ALA A 143 -4.29 5.52 3.74
N ARG A 144 -5.10 5.08 2.77
CA ARG A 144 -5.94 3.89 2.94
C ARG A 144 -5.12 2.63 3.15
N ALA A 145 -4.03 2.46 2.42
CA ALA A 145 -3.14 1.30 2.57
C ALA A 145 -2.49 1.28 3.97
N ALA A 146 -2.08 2.44 4.48
CA ALA A 146 -1.56 2.57 5.84
C ALA A 146 -2.61 2.24 6.90
N ASP A 147 -3.84 2.73 6.75
CA ASP A 147 -4.94 2.41 7.67
C ASP A 147 -5.26 0.90 7.68
N LEU A 148 -5.27 0.25 6.51
CA LEU A 148 -5.45 -1.20 6.41
C LEU A 148 -4.29 -1.97 7.06
N TYR A 149 -3.05 -1.52 6.86
CA TYR A 149 -1.88 -2.11 7.52
C TYR A 149 -1.97 -1.97 9.05
N ASP A 150 -2.45 -0.83 9.54
CA ASP A 150 -2.57 -0.58 10.98
C ASP A 150 -3.52 -1.56 11.68
N LEU A 151 -4.52 -2.08 10.97
CA LEU A 151 -5.39 -3.16 11.49
C LEU A 151 -4.63 -4.47 11.76
N ALA A 152 -3.48 -4.70 11.11
CA ALA A 152 -2.61 -5.83 11.40
C ALA A 152 -1.80 -5.63 12.70
N LEU A 153 -1.55 -4.38 13.12
CA LEU A 153 -0.65 -4.08 14.24
C LEU A 153 -1.20 -4.59 15.58
N PRO A 154 -0.33 -5.14 16.45
CA PRO A 154 -0.73 -5.48 17.82
C PRO A 154 -1.34 -4.26 18.54
N GLY A 155 -2.51 -4.47 19.15
CA GLY A 155 -3.25 -3.43 19.85
C GLY A 155 -3.81 -2.31 18.98
N TYR A 156 -4.06 -2.56 17.67
CA TYR A 156 -4.61 -1.56 16.75
C TYR A 156 -5.86 -0.84 17.28
N GLN A 157 -6.68 -1.51 18.08
CA GLN A 157 -7.90 -0.95 18.66
C GLN A 157 -7.65 0.30 19.53
N ASN A 158 -6.43 0.42 20.07
CA ASN A 158 -6.03 1.54 20.94
C ASN A 158 -5.24 2.61 20.18
N ARG A 159 -5.11 2.50 18.84
CA ARG A 159 -4.33 3.41 18.02
C ARG A 159 -5.25 4.41 17.30
N PRO A 160 -4.85 5.68 17.17
CA PRO A 160 -5.56 6.62 16.31
C PRO A 160 -5.43 6.20 14.85
N LEU A 161 -6.52 6.31 14.09
CA LEU A 161 -6.55 6.07 12.64
C LEU A 161 -6.07 7.30 11.86
N GLY A 162 -5.78 7.12 10.57
CA GLY A 162 -5.45 8.24 9.68
C GLY A 162 -4.09 8.85 9.96
N ARG A 163 -3.09 8.03 10.30
CA ARG A 163 -1.75 8.51 10.65
C ARG A 163 -1.10 9.33 9.53
N GLU A 164 -1.37 8.99 8.27
CA GLU A 164 -0.78 9.70 7.14
C GLU A 164 -1.28 11.15 7.03
N TRP A 165 -2.47 11.42 7.57
CA TRP A 165 -3.05 12.77 7.65
C TRP A 165 -2.59 13.57 8.87
N THR A 166 -1.95 12.94 9.86
CA THR A 166 -1.67 13.55 11.17
C THR A 166 -0.19 13.55 11.55
N LYS A 167 0.62 12.64 11.00
CA LYS A 167 2.05 12.50 11.31
C LYS A 167 2.89 13.11 10.21
N GLY A 168 3.66 14.13 10.58
CA GLY A 168 4.70 14.68 9.73
C GLY A 168 5.97 13.80 9.67
N PRO A 169 6.91 14.15 8.80
CA PRO A 169 8.20 13.48 8.69
C PRO A 169 8.96 13.44 10.01
N VAL A 170 9.69 12.34 10.23
CA VAL A 170 10.55 12.17 11.40
C VAL A 170 11.85 12.94 11.22
N TYR A 171 12.17 13.81 12.17
CA TYR A 171 13.49 14.42 12.24
C TYR A 171 14.49 13.44 12.86
N VAL A 172 15.53 13.10 12.10
CA VAL A 172 16.62 12.21 12.53
C VAL A 172 17.83 13.09 12.88
N LYS A 173 18.22 13.07 14.15
CA LYS A 173 19.44 13.74 14.63
C LYS A 173 20.69 13.05 14.10
#